data_AF-A0A0F9CD45-F1
#
_entry.id   AF-A0A0F9CD45-F1
#
_cell.length_a   1.000
_cell.length_b   1.000
_cell.length_c   1.000
_cell.angle_alpha   90.00
_cell.angle_beta   90.00
_cell.angle_gamma   90.00
#
_symmetry.space_group_name_H-M   'P 1'
#
loop_
_entity.id
_entity.type
_entity.pdbx_description
1 polymer ?
#
loop_
_entity_poly.entity_id
_entity_poly.type
_entity_poly.pdbx_seq_one_letter_code
_entity_poly.pdbx_strand_id
1 'polypeptide(L)'
;YWIGVENIHGGSLFRCSGCHKHLWLPNGEEEIWQLGKLVEKHGITDGYCQYLNRSRKRPAKILMAKLQLIERESESVEDKLVFARKIDRIMHEKKYDRKEVI
;
A
#
# COMPACT_ATOMS: atom_id res chain seq x y z
N TYR A 1 -11.10 -4.58 -13.12
CA TYR A 1 -12.12 -4.38 -12.07
C TYR A 1 -11.44 -4.52 -10.71
N TRP A 2 -11.80 -3.71 -9.71
CA TRP A 2 -11.23 -3.80 -8.35
C TRP A 2 -12.07 -4.75 -7.50
N ILE A 3 -11.42 -5.67 -6.80
CA ILE A 3 -12.06 -6.62 -5.88
C ILE A 3 -11.65 -6.25 -4.47
N GLY A 4 -12.62 -6.05 -3.57
CA GLY A 4 -12.35 -5.85 -2.14
C GLY A 4 -11.77 -7.13 -1.55
N VAL A 5 -10.61 -7.02 -0.89
CA VAL A 5 -9.87 -8.16 -0.33
C VAL A 5 -10.08 -8.22 1.18
N GLU A 6 -9.89 -7.10 1.87
CA GLU A 6 -9.87 -7.07 3.33
C GLU A 6 -10.08 -5.65 3.88
N ASN A 7 -10.60 -5.54 5.11
CA ASN A 7 -10.59 -4.29 5.87
C ASN A 7 -9.41 -4.29 6.84
N ILE A 8 -8.45 -3.38 6.63
CA ILE A 8 -7.20 -3.32 7.37
C ILE A 8 -6.79 -1.87 7.66
N HIS A 9 -6.24 -1.62 8.84
CA HIS A 9 -5.74 -0.30 9.27
C HIS A 9 -6.74 0.87 9.10
N GLY A 10 -8.04 0.61 9.26
CA GLY A 10 -9.09 1.64 9.14
C GLY A 10 -9.50 1.96 7.69
N GLY A 11 -9.15 1.11 6.73
CA GLY A 11 -9.56 1.24 5.33
C GLY A 11 -9.76 -0.12 4.67
N SER A 12 -10.16 -0.10 3.41
CA SER A 12 -10.34 -1.29 2.58
C SER A 12 -9.16 -1.45 1.63
N LEU A 13 -8.62 -2.67 1.60
CA LEU A 13 -7.64 -3.11 0.62
C LEU A 13 -8.36 -3.71 -0.58
N PHE A 14 -8.03 -3.21 -1.76
CA PHE A 14 -8.52 -3.67 -3.04
C PHE A 14 -7.39 -4.27 -3.84
N ARG A 15 -7.71 -5.28 -4.65
CA ARG A 15 -6.80 -5.84 -5.65
C ARG A 15 -7.43 -5.73 -7.03
N CYS A 16 -6.67 -5.22 -7.99
CA CYS A 16 -7.10 -5.20 -9.38
C CYS A 16 -7.07 -6.62 -9.93
N SER A 17 -8.15 -7.07 -10.54
CA SER A 17 -8.21 -8.40 -11.16
C SER A 17 -7.32 -8.56 -12.39
N GLY A 18 -7.10 -7.49 -13.14
CA GLY A 18 -6.37 -7.53 -14.41
C GLY A 18 -4.86 -7.42 -14.23
N CYS A 19 -4.40 -6.46 -13.42
CA CYS A 19 -2.97 -6.23 -13.19
C CYS A 19 -2.47 -6.68 -11.82
N HIS A 20 -3.35 -7.25 -10.98
CA HIS A 20 -3.04 -7.74 -9.63
C HIS A 20 -2.47 -6.71 -8.64
N LYS A 21 -2.39 -5.43 -9.04
CA LYS A 21 -1.97 -4.32 -8.17
C LYS A 21 -2.91 -4.11 -7.01
N HIS A 22 -2.36 -3.69 -5.89
CA HIS A 22 -3.11 -3.37 -4.69
C HIS A 22 -3.39 -1.86 -4.57
N LEU A 23 -4.52 -1.51 -3.96
CA LEU A 23 -4.90 -0.16 -3.60
C LEU A 23 -5.57 -0.18 -2.24
N TRP A 24 -5.12 0.65 -1.32
CA TRP A 24 -5.77 0.83 -0.03
C TRP A 24 -6.52 2.17 0.01
N LEU A 25 -7.80 2.18 0.37
CA LEU A 25 -8.60 3.40 0.51
C LEU A 25 -9.14 3.51 1.93
N PRO A 26 -9.24 4.73 2.50
CA PRO A 26 -9.87 4.91 3.79
C PRO A 26 -11.39 4.67 3.70
N ASN A 27 -11.99 4.23 4.81
CA ASN A 27 -13.43 3.95 4.88
C ASN A 27 -14.23 5.00 5.65
N GLY A 28 -13.55 5.89 6.38
CA GLY A 28 -14.19 6.98 7.11
C GLY A 28 -14.56 8.14 6.17
N GLU A 29 -15.76 8.69 6.32
CA GLU A 29 -16.27 9.78 5.48
C GLU A 29 -15.33 11.00 5.46
N GLU A 30 -14.90 11.45 6.64
CA GLU A 30 -13.92 12.55 6.79
C GLU A 30 -12.58 12.22 6.09
N GLU A 31 -12.14 10.97 6.17
CA GLU A 31 -10.88 10.54 5.59
C GLU A 31 -10.93 10.46 4.07
N ILE A 32 -12.07 10.01 3.53
CA ILE A 32 -12.39 10.01 2.10
C ILE A 32 -12.42 11.46 1.59
N TRP A 33 -13.07 12.37 2.32
CA TRP A 33 -13.10 13.79 1.97
C TRP A 33 -11.70 14.42 1.96
N GLN A 34 -10.89 14.15 2.99
CA GLN A 34 -9.50 14.63 3.06
C GLN A 34 -8.63 14.11 1.92
N LEU A 35 -8.77 12.82 1.57
CA LEU A 35 -8.10 12.25 0.41
C LEU A 35 -8.55 12.94 -0.88
N GLY A 36 -9.86 13.13 -1.06
CA GLY A 36 -10.43 13.85 -2.20
C GLY A 36 -9.83 15.24 -2.36
N LYS A 37 -9.72 16.02 -1.26
CA LYS A 37 -9.11 17.36 -1.29
C LYS A 37 -7.64 17.35 -1.70
N LEU A 38 -6.86 16.37 -1.25
CA LEU A 38 -5.47 16.24 -1.64
C LEU A 38 -5.33 15.85 -3.12
N VAL A 39 -6.18 14.96 -3.60
CA VAL A 39 -6.24 14.53 -5.00
C VAL A 39 -6.65 15.69 -5.92
N GLU A 40 -7.66 16.47 -5.55
CA GLU A 40 -8.08 17.69 -6.27
C GLU A 40 -6.92 18.68 -6.40
N LYS A 41 -6.14 18.86 -5.33
CA LYS A 41 -5.09 19.87 -5.26
C LYS A 41 -3.78 19.45 -5.94
N HIS A 42 -3.39 18.18 -5.82
CA HIS A 42 -2.08 17.69 -6.21
C HIS A 42 -2.12 16.63 -7.33
N GLY A 43 -3.30 16.21 -7.76
CA GLY A 43 -3.47 15.07 -8.67
C GLY A 43 -3.56 13.74 -7.92
N ILE A 44 -4.00 12.69 -8.63
CA ILE A 44 -4.34 11.39 -8.04
C ILE A 44 -3.15 10.77 -7.29
N THR A 45 -2.01 10.61 -7.97
CA THR A 45 -0.84 9.94 -7.40
C THR A 45 -0.25 10.73 -6.23
N ASP A 46 0.06 12.01 -6.44
CA ASP A 46 0.73 12.83 -5.42
C ASP A 46 -0.19 13.11 -4.23
N GLY A 47 -1.47 13.37 -4.48
CA GLY A 47 -2.47 13.54 -3.43
C GLY A 47 -2.61 12.31 -2.56
N TYR A 48 -2.64 11.12 -3.17
CA TYR A 48 -2.68 9.85 -2.45
C TYR A 48 -1.40 9.59 -1.64
N CYS A 49 -0.22 9.84 -2.21
CA CYS A 49 1.05 9.71 -1.50
C CYS A 49 1.14 10.68 -0.30
N GLN A 50 0.72 11.93 -0.47
CA GLN A 50 0.66 12.90 0.62
C GLN A 50 -0.32 12.47 1.71
N TYR A 51 -1.47 11.88 1.34
CA TYR A 51 -2.43 11.35 2.31
C TYR A 51 -1.81 10.22 3.14
N LEU A 52 -1.17 9.24 2.51
CA LEU A 52 -0.50 8.13 3.19
C LEU A 52 0.70 8.58 4.05
N ASN A 53 1.35 9.69 3.70
CA ASN A 53 2.46 10.26 4.46
C ASN A 53 2.04 10.85 5.81
N ARG A 54 0.74 11.10 6.04
CA ARG A 54 0.26 11.60 7.33
C ARG A 54 0.51 10.57 8.44
N SER A 55 0.96 11.01 9.62
CA SER A 55 1.40 10.11 10.71
C SER A 55 0.38 9.05 11.13
N ARG A 56 -0.93 9.38 11.09
CA ARG A 56 -2.02 8.44 11.40
C ARG A 56 -2.22 7.34 10.35
N LYS A 57 -1.61 7.49 9.16
CA LYS A 57 -1.68 6.56 8.03
C LYS A 57 -0.42 5.75 7.83
N ARG A 58 0.55 5.87 8.74
CA ARG A 58 1.82 5.14 8.71
C ARG A 58 1.64 3.61 8.53
N PRO A 59 0.72 2.93 9.23
CA PRO A 59 0.49 1.50 9.00
C PRO A 59 0.05 1.18 7.56
N ALA A 60 -0.88 1.96 7.00
CA ALA A 60 -1.34 1.81 5.62
C ALA A 60 -0.22 2.11 4.61
N LYS A 61 0.60 3.15 4.85
CA LYS A 61 1.77 3.46 4.03
C LYS A 61 2.77 2.30 3.99
N ILE A 62 3.09 1.72 5.15
CA ILE A 62 4.02 0.59 5.25
C ILE A 62 3.45 -0.64 4.52
N LEU A 63 2.16 -0.92 4.69
CA LEU A 63 1.48 -2.00 3.97
C LEU A 63 1.62 -1.83 2.45
N MET A 64 1.28 -0.65 1.92
CA MET A 64 1.38 -0.37 0.48
C MET A 64 2.81 -0.49 -0.04
N ALA A 65 3.80 -0.02 0.73
CA ALA A 65 5.21 -0.17 0.37
C ALA A 65 5.63 -1.66 0.30
N LYS A 66 5.23 -2.48 1.28
CA LYS A 66 5.52 -3.92 1.29
C LYS A 66 4.87 -4.64 0.11
N LEU A 67 3.60 -4.33 -0.19
CA LEU A 67 2.89 -4.94 -1.32
C LEU A 67 3.57 -4.59 -2.66
N GLN A 68 3.98 -3.34 -2.86
CA GLN A 68 4.69 -2.94 -4.06
C GLN A 68 6.05 -3.66 -4.22
N LEU A 69 6.76 -3.92 -3.12
CA LEU A 69 8.00 -4.69 -3.15
C LEU A 69 7.75 -6.16 -3.51
N ILE A 70 6.72 -6.77 -2.92
CA ILE A 70 6.34 -8.14 -3.25
C ILE A 70 5.99 -8.26 -4.74
N GLU A 71 5.26 -7.28 -5.29
CA GLU A 71 4.93 -7.22 -6.72
C GLU A 71 6.21 -7.17 -7.58
N ARG A 72 7.15 -6.27 -7.27
CA ARG A 72 8.44 -6.20 -8.01
C ARG A 72 9.24 -7.49 -7.94
N GLU A 73 9.30 -8.11 -6.77
CA GLU A 73 10.04 -9.37 -6.63
C GLU A 73 9.35 -10.51 -7.39
N SER A 74 8.01 -10.50 -7.49
CA SER A 74 7.25 -11.53 -8.19
C SER A 74 7.53 -11.58 -9.70
N GLU A 75 7.89 -10.44 -10.31
CA GLU A 75 8.29 -10.37 -11.72
C GLU A 75 9.70 -10.96 -11.98
N SER A 76 10.51 -11.16 -10.94
CA SER A 76 11.95 -11.46 -11.06
C SER A 76 12.35 -12.88 -10.64
N VAL A 77 11.41 -13.73 -10.23
CA VAL A 77 11.73 -15.02 -9.62
C VAL A 77 10.97 -16.16 -10.28
N GLU A 78 11.72 -17.09 -10.88
CA GLU A 78 11.18 -18.33 -11.46
C GLU A 78 10.91 -19.43 -10.40
N ASP A 79 11.65 -19.41 -9.28
CA ASP A 79 11.53 -20.41 -8.20
C ASP A 79 10.61 -19.94 -7.05
N LYS A 80 9.50 -20.68 -6.85
CA LYS A 80 8.48 -20.41 -5.82
C LYS A 80 9.03 -20.41 -4.38
N LEU A 81 10.03 -21.24 -4.10
CA LEU A 81 10.61 -21.38 -2.75
C LEU A 81 11.54 -20.20 -2.43
N VAL A 82 12.27 -19.72 -3.44
CA VAL A 82 13.06 -18.48 -3.36
C VAL A 82 12.12 -17.27 -3.17
N PHE A 83 11.01 -17.23 -3.92
CA PHE A 83 10.01 -16.18 -3.79
C PHE A 83 9.39 -16.15 -2.38
N ALA A 84 9.01 -17.31 -1.82
CA ALA A 84 8.47 -17.39 -0.46
C ALA A 84 9.44 -16.84 0.60
N ARG A 85 10.75 -17.15 0.51
CA ARG A 85 11.77 -16.61 1.42
C ARG A 85 11.93 -15.09 1.29
N LYS A 86 11.83 -14.55 0.07
CA LYS A 86 11.88 -13.10 -0.16
C LYS A 86 10.66 -12.38 0.42
N ILE A 87 9.46 -12.95 0.27
CA ILE A 87 8.24 -12.42 0.91
C ILE A 87 8.42 -12.40 2.42
N ASP A 88 8.85 -13.51 3.01
CA ASP A 88 9.03 -13.62 4.46
C ASP A 88 9.98 -12.53 4.98
N ARG A 89 11.08 -12.29 4.25
CA ARG A 89 12.01 -11.20 4.52
C ARG A 89 11.33 -9.82 4.43
N ILE A 90 10.57 -9.52 3.38
CA ILE A 90 9.88 -8.22 3.22
C ILE A 90 8.87 -7.99 4.35
N MET A 91 8.15 -9.04 4.76
CA MET A 91 7.16 -8.94 5.82
C MET A 91 7.79 -8.68 7.18
N HIS A 92 8.95 -9.29 7.48
CA HIS A 92 9.63 -9.19 8.77
C HIS A 92 10.73 -8.11 8.83
N GLU A 93 11.16 -7.55 7.69
CA GLU A 93 12.13 -6.45 7.65
C GLU A 93 11.54 -5.18 8.27
N LYS A 94 12.04 -4.83 9.46
CA LYS A 94 11.74 -3.58 10.17
C LYS A 94 12.31 -2.32 9.50
N LYS A 95 12.93 -2.43 8.31
CA LYS A 95 13.53 -1.30 7.59
C LYS A 95 12.48 -0.21 7.31
N TYR A 96 11.23 -0.61 7.10
CA TYR A 96 10.09 0.27 6.86
C TYR A 96 9.40 0.77 8.15
N ASP A 97 9.74 0.17 9.30
CA ASP A 97 9.20 0.57 10.61
C ASP A 97 9.98 1.75 11.21
N ARG A 98 11.23 1.96 10.79
CA ARG A 98 12.09 3.05 11.30
C ARG A 98 11.55 4.42 10.88
N LYS A 99 11.52 5.37 11.81
CA LYS A 99 10.91 6.70 11.67
C LYS A 99 11.57 7.61 10.62
N GLU A 100 12.64 7.18 9.98
CA GLU A 100 13.43 7.98 9.06
C GLU A 100 13.33 7.41 7.64
N VAL A 101 12.34 7.89 6.90
CA VAL A 101 12.49 8.06 5.46
C VAL A 101 12.30 9.56 5.26
N ILE A 102 13.43 10.23 5.05
CA ILE A 102 13.59 11.67 4.81
C ILE A 102 12.67 12.12 3.68
#